data_AF-A0A538EF80-F1
#
_entry.id   AF-A0A538EF80-F1
#
_cell.length_a   1.000
_cell.length_b   1.000
_cell.length_c   1.000
_cell.angle_alpha   90.00
_cell.angle_beta   90.00
_cell.angle_gamma   90.00
#
_symmetry.space_group_name_H-M   'P 1'
#
loop_
_entity.id
_entity.type
_entity.pdbx_description
1 polymer ?
#
loop_
_entity_poly.entity_id
_entity_poly.type
_entity_poly.pdbx_seq_one_letter_code
_entity_poly.pdbx_strand_id
1 'polypeptide(L)'
;MRRRQEDMMRNARRLRLVIGLVALYAGIVGVTAAAAGAPAGASGTVGNTAATFNSVRFADGNLIADVTATAAYTGTLTGTSTINGRLIVRADGSATFHDVEVFTGTVNGVAGTLTFSLNGSNDSALNSQATAAIIDSSGGLSGLHGVLHEVGTVVPPTGPVGTYTGQIG
;
A
#
# COMPACT_ATOMS: atom_id res chain seq x y z
N MET A 1 -70.89 29.56 -4.74
CA MET A 1 -70.05 28.64 -5.55
C MET A 1 -68.58 29.05 -5.69
N ARG A 2 -68.21 30.35 -5.73
CA ARG A 2 -66.80 30.81 -5.88
C ARG A 2 -65.82 30.37 -4.77
N ARG A 3 -66.19 30.45 -3.49
CA ARG A 3 -65.30 30.10 -2.35
C ARG A 3 -64.77 28.66 -2.39
N ARG A 4 -65.57 27.70 -2.88
CA ARG A 4 -65.18 26.28 -2.98
C ARG A 4 -64.08 26.03 -4.03
N GLN A 5 -64.01 26.85 -5.08
CA GLN A 5 -63.01 26.69 -6.13
C GLN A 5 -61.65 27.29 -5.73
N GLU A 6 -61.66 28.36 -4.94
CA GLU A 6 -60.44 28.99 -4.40
C GLU A 6 -59.71 28.07 -3.42
N ASP A 7 -60.44 27.39 -2.54
CA ASP A 7 -59.88 26.41 -1.61
C ASP A 7 -59.31 25.17 -2.32
N MET A 8 -59.98 24.70 -3.38
CA MET A 8 -59.48 23.60 -4.23
C MET A 8 -58.16 23.97 -4.93
N MET A 9 -58.05 25.17 -5.50
CA MET A 9 -56.84 25.60 -6.20
C MET A 9 -55.66 25.85 -5.24
N ARG A 10 -55.94 26.29 -4.02
CA ARG A 10 -54.93 26.50 -2.97
C ARG A 10 -54.42 25.17 -2.40
N ASN A 11 -55.28 24.17 -2.25
CA ASN A 11 -54.91 22.82 -1.83
C ASN A 11 -54.18 22.04 -2.94
N ALA A 12 -54.56 22.21 -4.22
CA ALA A 12 -53.84 21.63 -5.35
C ALA A 12 -52.41 22.19 -5.50
N ARG A 13 -52.20 23.49 -5.24
CA ARG A 13 -50.86 24.10 -5.22
C ARG A 13 -50.01 23.62 -4.04
N ARG A 14 -50.60 23.49 -2.84
CA ARG A 14 -49.91 22.95 -1.65
C ARG A 14 -49.54 21.47 -1.82
N LEU A 15 -50.43 20.67 -2.42
CA LEU A 15 -50.19 19.26 -2.70
C LEU A 15 -49.08 19.06 -3.74
N ARG A 16 -49.03 19.90 -4.79
CA ARG A 16 -47.95 19.90 -5.79
C ARG A 16 -46.58 20.28 -5.20
N LEU A 17 -46.54 21.20 -4.23
CA LEU A 17 -45.31 21.59 -3.53
C LEU A 17 -44.78 20.49 -2.61
N VAL A 18 -45.66 19.74 -1.94
CA VAL A 18 -45.25 18.62 -1.06
C VAL A 18 -44.74 17.42 -1.89
N ILE A 19 -45.36 17.13 -3.04
CA ILE A 19 -44.93 16.03 -3.93
C ILE A 19 -43.54 16.32 -4.54
N GLY A 20 -43.24 17.57 -4.86
CA GLY A 20 -41.92 17.96 -5.41
C GLY A 20 -40.76 17.80 -4.42
N LEU A 21 -40.99 17.97 -3.12
CA LEU A 21 -39.94 17.83 -2.09
C LEU A 21 -39.67 16.38 -1.69
N VAL A 22 -40.68 15.50 -1.74
CA VAL A 22 -40.50 14.05 -1.49
C VAL A 22 -39.74 13.38 -2.64
N ALA A 23 -39.90 13.86 -3.88
CA ALA A 23 -39.16 13.35 -5.03
C ALA A 23 -37.66 13.70 -5.02
N LEU A 24 -37.25 14.79 -4.34
CA LEU A 24 -35.85 15.20 -4.25
C LEU A 24 -35.05 14.43 -3.17
N TYR A 25 -35.73 13.81 -2.20
CA TYR A 25 -35.09 13.05 -1.12
C TYR A 25 -34.87 11.56 -1.45
N ALA A 26 -35.46 11.04 -2.53
CA ALA A 26 -35.38 9.63 -2.90
C ALA A 26 -34.09 9.25 -3.68
N GLY A 27 -33.21 10.21 -3.97
CA GLY A 27 -32.05 10.01 -4.85
C GLY A 27 -30.71 9.62 -4.19
N ILE A 28 -30.63 9.50 -2.85
CA ILE A 28 -29.33 9.41 -2.16
C ILE A 28 -28.94 7.98 -1.71
N VAL A 29 -29.79 6.97 -1.86
CA VAL A 29 -29.46 5.62 -1.34
C VAL A 29 -28.93 4.72 -2.46
N GLY A 30 -27.61 4.77 -2.67
CA GLY A 30 -26.96 3.89 -3.63
C GLY A 30 -25.44 3.95 -3.66
N VAL A 31 -24.77 4.36 -2.58
CA VAL A 31 -23.35 4.01 -2.44
C VAL A 31 -23.32 2.53 -2.08
N THR A 32 -23.28 1.65 -3.09
CA THR A 32 -22.92 0.26 -2.85
C THR A 32 -21.49 0.27 -2.35
N ALA A 33 -21.29 0.05 -1.06
CA ALA A 33 -19.97 -0.26 -0.55
C ALA A 33 -19.44 -1.44 -1.37
N ALA A 34 -18.38 -1.23 -2.15
CA ALA A 34 -17.66 -2.33 -2.76
C ALA A 34 -17.18 -3.21 -1.60
N ALA A 35 -17.72 -4.43 -1.52
CA ALA A 35 -17.22 -5.39 -0.55
C ALA A 35 -15.75 -5.65 -0.90
N ALA A 36 -14.84 -5.34 0.02
CA ALA A 36 -13.46 -5.76 -0.10
C ALA A 36 -13.43 -7.28 -0.29
N GLY A 37 -12.75 -7.75 -1.34
CA GLY A 37 -12.62 -9.17 -1.61
C GLY A 37 -11.89 -9.87 -0.45
N ALA A 38 -12.05 -11.19 -0.33
CA ALA A 38 -11.20 -11.95 0.57
C ALA A 38 -9.71 -11.74 0.19
N PRO A 39 -8.78 -11.66 1.16
CA PRO A 39 -7.37 -11.57 0.88
C PRO A 39 -6.93 -12.67 -0.10
N ALA A 40 -6.21 -12.27 -1.13
CA ALA A 40 -5.65 -13.15 -2.14
C ALA A 40 -4.16 -13.39 -1.86
N GLY A 41 -3.70 -14.60 -2.16
CA GLY A 41 -2.28 -14.92 -2.10
C GLY A 41 -1.46 -14.07 -3.09
N ALA A 42 -0.35 -13.53 -2.60
CA ALA A 42 0.66 -12.84 -3.41
C ALA A 42 1.97 -13.62 -3.36
N SER A 43 2.67 -13.73 -4.49
CA SER A 43 4.00 -14.34 -4.54
C SER A 43 4.80 -13.90 -5.75
N GLY A 44 6.13 -13.92 -5.61
CA GLY A 44 7.03 -13.60 -6.70
C GLY A 44 8.47 -13.43 -6.26
N THR A 45 9.24 -12.69 -7.05
CA THR A 45 10.64 -12.35 -6.74
C THR A 45 10.78 -10.86 -6.45
N VAL A 46 11.70 -10.53 -5.56
CA VAL A 46 12.14 -9.17 -5.27
C VAL A 46 13.66 -9.15 -5.22
N GLY A 47 14.27 -8.10 -5.75
CA GLY A 47 15.70 -7.92 -5.58
C GLY A 47 16.12 -6.46 -5.73
N ASN A 48 17.01 -6.04 -4.84
CA ASN A 48 17.65 -4.74 -4.95
C ASN A 48 18.52 -4.68 -6.20
N THR A 49 18.35 -3.61 -6.98
CA THR A 49 19.09 -3.36 -8.22
C THR A 49 20.21 -2.34 -8.03
N ALA A 50 20.10 -1.47 -7.03
CA ALA A 50 21.14 -0.54 -6.62
C ALA A 50 20.94 -0.14 -5.15
N ALA A 51 22.03 0.26 -4.49
CA ALA A 51 22.00 0.83 -3.15
C ALA A 51 23.07 1.92 -3.00
N THR A 52 22.79 2.90 -2.16
CA THR A 52 23.69 4.00 -1.81
C THR A 52 23.65 4.22 -0.30
N PHE A 53 24.82 4.28 0.33
CA PHE A 53 24.96 4.66 1.72
C PHE A 53 25.06 6.19 1.82
N ASN A 54 23.99 6.83 2.27
CA ASN A 54 23.88 8.28 2.34
C ASN A 54 24.66 8.84 3.53
N SER A 55 24.75 8.06 4.61
CA SER A 55 25.50 8.37 5.81
C SER A 55 26.06 7.07 6.39
N VAL A 56 27.22 7.13 7.03
CA VAL A 56 27.80 6.00 7.75
C VAL A 56 28.43 6.50 9.05
N ARG A 57 28.12 5.84 10.15
CA ARG A 57 28.77 6.10 11.45
C ARG A 57 28.96 4.81 12.23
N PHE A 58 29.92 4.84 13.15
CA PHE A 58 30.17 3.74 14.09
C PHE A 58 29.75 4.15 15.50
N ALA A 59 29.04 3.27 16.20
CA ALA A 59 28.67 3.44 17.60
C ALA A 59 28.56 2.07 18.28
N ASP A 60 29.19 1.92 19.44
CA ASP A 60 29.13 0.71 20.27
C ASP A 60 29.43 -0.60 19.51
N GLY A 61 30.41 -0.55 18.59
CA GLY A 61 30.80 -1.71 17.76
C GLY A 61 29.87 -2.01 16.59
N ASN A 62 28.82 -1.20 16.37
CA ASN A 62 27.91 -1.33 15.23
C ASN A 62 28.21 -0.27 14.16
N LEU A 63 28.07 -0.65 12.90
CA LEU A 63 27.95 0.29 11.79
C LEU A 63 26.47 0.65 11.63
N ILE A 64 26.18 1.94 11.58
CA ILE A 64 24.84 2.47 11.39
C ILE A 64 24.88 3.34 10.14
N ALA A 65 24.00 3.06 9.19
CA ALA A 65 23.94 3.78 7.93
C ALA A 65 22.51 4.09 7.51
N ASP A 66 22.32 5.28 6.95
CA ASP A 66 21.11 5.60 6.21
C ASP A 66 21.32 5.19 4.74
N VAL A 67 20.34 4.47 4.19
CA VAL A 67 20.46 3.83 2.88
C VAL A 67 19.30 4.27 1.98
N THR A 68 19.62 4.55 0.71
CA THR A 68 18.64 4.60 -0.37
C THR A 68 18.93 3.46 -1.33
N ALA A 69 17.91 2.73 -1.75
CA ALA A 69 18.04 1.64 -2.70
C ALA A 69 16.89 1.64 -3.72
N THR A 70 17.06 0.87 -4.78
CA THR A 70 15.98 0.54 -5.73
C THR A 70 15.83 -0.96 -5.80
N ALA A 71 14.60 -1.45 -5.94
CA ALA A 71 14.33 -2.87 -6.16
C ALA A 71 13.39 -3.11 -7.35
N ALA A 72 13.40 -4.34 -7.85
CA ALA A 72 12.52 -4.80 -8.91
C ALA A 72 11.70 -6.00 -8.42
N TYR A 73 10.40 -5.96 -8.72
CA TYR A 73 9.45 -7.02 -8.39
C TYR A 73 8.98 -7.74 -9.66
N THR A 74 8.84 -9.05 -9.58
CA THR A 74 8.13 -9.87 -10.57
C THR A 74 7.13 -10.80 -9.88
N GLY A 75 6.09 -11.25 -10.58
CA GLY A 75 5.03 -12.10 -10.04
C GLY A 75 3.73 -11.33 -9.81
N THR A 76 3.06 -11.57 -8.68
CA THR A 76 1.81 -10.85 -8.31
C THR A 76 2.00 -9.33 -8.36
N LEU A 77 3.10 -8.85 -7.79
CA LEU A 77 3.60 -7.50 -7.95
C LEU A 77 4.62 -7.50 -9.10
N THR A 78 4.42 -6.63 -10.08
CA THR A 78 5.36 -6.41 -11.18
C THR A 78 5.64 -4.91 -11.33
N GLY A 79 6.88 -4.49 -11.15
CA GLY A 79 7.26 -3.08 -11.15
C GLY A 79 8.60 -2.83 -10.46
N THR A 80 8.81 -1.58 -10.07
CA THR A 80 10.02 -1.16 -9.35
C THR A 80 9.67 -0.40 -8.08
N SER A 81 10.64 -0.28 -7.19
CA SER A 81 10.50 0.49 -5.98
C SER A 81 11.72 1.33 -5.67
N THR A 82 11.51 2.36 -4.85
CA THR A 82 12.56 3.10 -4.17
C THR A 82 12.44 2.88 -2.68
N ILE A 83 13.55 2.54 -2.03
CA ILE A 83 13.63 2.18 -0.62
C ILE A 83 14.46 3.24 0.09
N ASN A 84 14.00 3.70 1.24
CA ASN A 84 14.74 4.60 2.11
C ASN A 84 14.63 4.13 3.55
N GLY A 85 15.75 4.00 4.23
CA GLY A 85 15.72 3.68 5.65
C GLY A 85 17.09 3.49 6.26
N ARG A 86 17.15 2.65 7.30
CA ARG A 86 18.30 2.58 8.19
C ARG A 86 18.75 1.15 8.40
N LEU A 87 20.02 0.92 8.10
CA LEU A 87 20.73 -0.34 8.31
C LEU A 87 21.61 -0.25 9.56
N ILE A 88 21.55 -1.27 10.40
CA ILE A 88 22.45 -1.45 11.54
C ILE A 88 23.15 -2.78 11.38
N VAL A 89 24.45 -2.74 11.05
CA VAL A 89 25.31 -3.93 10.96
C VAL A 89 26.05 -4.10 12.27
N ARG A 90 25.94 -5.28 12.86
CA ARG A 90 26.63 -5.67 14.09
C ARG A 90 28.06 -6.14 13.79
N ALA A 91 28.89 -6.17 14.83
CA ALA A 91 30.27 -6.62 14.73
C ALA A 91 30.42 -8.06 14.19
N ASP A 92 29.40 -8.92 14.37
CA ASP A 92 29.37 -10.29 13.88
C ASP A 92 28.94 -10.41 12.40
N GLY A 93 28.64 -9.29 11.74
CA GLY A 93 28.19 -9.24 10.34
C GLY A 93 26.68 -9.42 10.16
N SER A 94 25.93 -9.75 11.21
CA SER A 94 24.46 -9.72 11.16
C SER A 94 23.97 -8.27 11.05
N ALA A 95 22.77 -8.07 10.50
CA ALA A 95 22.20 -6.74 10.42
C ALA A 95 20.69 -6.73 10.63
N THR A 96 20.17 -5.56 10.98
CA THR A 96 18.74 -5.24 11.03
C THR A 96 18.49 -3.97 10.22
N PHE A 97 17.35 -3.93 9.54
CA PHE A 97 16.94 -2.77 8.75
C PHE A 97 15.47 -2.43 8.95
N HIS A 98 15.18 -1.13 8.85
CA HIS A 98 13.84 -0.57 8.94
C HIS A 98 13.68 0.50 7.86
N ASP A 99 12.82 0.25 6.90
CA ASP A 99 12.73 1.06 5.69
C ASP A 99 11.29 1.43 5.34
N VAL A 100 11.15 2.52 4.60
CA VAL A 100 9.95 2.85 3.85
C VAL A 100 10.25 2.64 2.38
N GLU A 101 9.39 1.88 1.72
CA GLU A 101 9.53 1.54 0.31
C GLU A 101 8.33 2.04 -0.47
N VAL A 102 8.57 2.69 -1.60
CA VAL A 102 7.53 3.15 -2.52
C VAL A 102 7.64 2.34 -3.80
N PHE A 103 6.68 1.46 -4.01
CA PHE A 103 6.52 0.64 -5.21
C PHE A 103 5.65 1.35 -6.23
N THR A 104 6.04 1.31 -7.50
CA THR A 104 5.22 1.73 -8.64
C THR A 104 5.20 0.61 -9.68
N GLY A 105 4.01 0.20 -10.08
CA GLY A 105 3.86 -0.89 -11.02
C GLY A 105 2.44 -1.41 -11.05
N THR A 106 2.31 -2.72 -11.14
CA THR A 106 1.02 -3.41 -11.16
C THR A 106 0.93 -4.48 -10.09
N VAL A 107 -0.29 -4.66 -9.57
CA VAL A 107 -0.67 -5.81 -8.74
C VAL A 107 -1.75 -6.57 -9.48
N ASN A 108 -1.47 -7.82 -9.87
CA ASN A 108 -2.37 -8.62 -10.73
C ASN A 108 -2.83 -7.84 -12.00
N GLY A 109 -1.93 -7.05 -12.59
CA GLY A 109 -2.19 -6.23 -13.77
C GLY A 109 -2.88 -4.88 -13.51
N VAL A 110 -3.34 -4.59 -12.28
CA VAL A 110 -3.91 -3.29 -11.92
C VAL A 110 -2.79 -2.32 -11.57
N ALA A 111 -2.71 -1.20 -12.26
CA ALA A 111 -1.64 -0.21 -12.07
C ALA A 111 -1.87 0.72 -10.87
N GLY A 112 -0.81 1.02 -10.15
CA GLY A 112 -0.82 1.99 -9.06
C GLY A 112 0.48 2.05 -8.29
N THR A 113 0.41 2.66 -7.11
CA THR A 113 1.54 2.84 -6.20
C THR A 113 1.17 2.28 -4.83
N LEU A 114 2.13 1.61 -4.19
CA LEU A 114 2.04 1.12 -2.82
C LEU A 114 3.19 1.70 -2.00
N THR A 115 2.92 2.07 -0.77
CA THR A 115 3.95 2.38 0.21
C THR A 115 4.00 1.25 1.24
N PHE A 116 5.17 0.66 1.43
CA PHE A 116 5.41 -0.36 2.43
C PHE A 116 6.21 0.18 3.61
N SER A 117 5.90 -0.34 4.81
CA SER A 117 6.82 -0.32 5.94
C SER A 117 7.53 -1.67 6.01
N LEU A 118 8.84 -1.66 5.83
CA LEU A 118 9.69 -2.86 5.86
C LEU A 118 10.45 -2.96 7.17
N ASN A 119 10.45 -4.17 7.72
CA ASN A 119 11.23 -4.52 8.89
C ASN A 119 11.92 -5.86 8.61
N GLY A 120 13.24 -5.91 8.70
CA GLY A 120 13.97 -7.12 8.36
C GLY A 120 15.34 -7.22 9.01
N SER A 121 15.99 -8.34 8.72
CA SER A 121 17.31 -8.69 9.24
C SER A 121 18.01 -9.69 8.34
N ASN A 122 19.34 -9.72 8.42
CA ASN A 122 20.14 -10.84 7.93
C ASN A 122 21.05 -11.41 9.02
N ASP A 123 21.33 -12.70 8.93
CA ASP A 123 22.35 -13.34 9.76
C ASP A 123 23.78 -13.07 9.23
N SER A 124 24.79 -13.56 9.94
CA SER A 124 26.20 -13.42 9.55
C SER A 124 26.56 -14.22 8.29
N ALA A 125 25.70 -15.15 7.85
CA ALA A 125 25.80 -15.87 6.59
C ALA A 125 25.06 -15.16 5.45
N LEU A 126 24.55 -13.95 5.70
CA LEU A 126 23.82 -13.09 4.76
C LEU A 126 22.46 -13.63 4.33
N ASN A 127 21.89 -14.61 5.05
CA ASN A 127 20.51 -15.02 4.84
C ASN A 127 19.59 -13.91 5.36
N SER A 128 18.74 -13.37 4.51
CA SER A 128 17.88 -12.23 4.78
C SER A 128 16.42 -12.66 4.89
N GLN A 129 15.71 -12.03 5.81
CA GLN A 129 14.26 -12.11 5.95
C GLN A 129 13.66 -10.76 6.28
N ALA A 130 12.48 -10.46 5.75
CA ALA A 130 11.77 -9.21 6.03
C ALA A 130 10.25 -9.38 6.01
N THR A 131 9.56 -8.44 6.63
CA THR A 131 8.10 -8.26 6.49
C THR A 131 7.84 -6.86 5.94
N ALA A 132 7.06 -6.78 4.87
CA ALA A 132 6.65 -5.55 4.20
C ALA A 132 5.13 -5.38 4.32
N ALA A 133 4.68 -4.41 5.13
CA ALA A 133 3.26 -4.12 5.30
C ALA A 133 2.85 -2.93 4.43
N ILE A 134 1.76 -3.05 3.67
CA ILE A 134 1.18 -1.93 2.90
C ILE A 134 0.58 -0.94 3.89
N ILE A 135 1.15 0.27 3.93
CA ILE A 135 0.71 1.36 4.81
C ILE A 135 -0.01 2.48 4.06
N ASP A 136 0.15 2.55 2.74
CA ASP A 136 -0.58 3.49 1.86
C ASP A 136 -0.69 2.92 0.44
N SER A 137 -1.74 3.31 -0.28
CA SER A 137 -2.00 2.83 -1.64
C SER A 137 -2.77 3.85 -2.48
N SER A 138 -2.43 3.96 -3.76
CA SER A 138 -3.03 4.95 -4.67
C SER A 138 -3.11 4.47 -6.13
N GLY A 139 -3.78 5.27 -6.97
CA GLY A 139 -4.08 4.90 -8.34
C GLY A 139 -5.16 3.81 -8.41
N GLY A 140 -5.00 2.83 -9.31
CA GLY A 140 -5.91 1.68 -9.39
C GLY A 140 -5.82 0.74 -8.18
N LEU A 141 -4.83 0.93 -7.31
CA LEU A 141 -4.60 0.15 -6.09
C LEU A 141 -5.14 0.82 -4.83
N SER A 142 -5.83 1.96 -4.96
CA SER A 142 -6.37 2.70 -3.81
C SER A 142 -7.22 1.80 -2.90
N GLY A 143 -6.87 1.77 -1.61
CA GLY A 143 -7.55 0.94 -0.60
C GLY A 143 -7.02 -0.49 -0.49
N LEU A 144 -6.01 -0.88 -1.28
CA LEU A 144 -5.36 -2.18 -1.12
C LEU A 144 -4.58 -2.23 0.19
N HIS A 145 -4.77 -3.31 0.95
CA HIS A 145 -3.97 -3.65 2.13
C HIS A 145 -3.26 -4.99 1.93
N GLY A 146 -2.28 -5.28 2.78
CA GLY A 146 -1.59 -6.56 2.73
C GLY A 146 -0.25 -6.57 3.44
N VAL A 147 0.28 -7.78 3.59
CA VAL A 147 1.59 -8.04 4.18
C VAL A 147 2.32 -9.07 3.33
N LEU A 148 3.55 -8.76 2.97
CA LEU A 148 4.48 -9.65 2.31
C LEU A 148 5.57 -10.10 3.29
N HIS A 149 6.01 -11.34 3.13
CA HIS A 149 7.16 -11.93 3.79
C HIS A 149 8.21 -12.22 2.73
N GLU A 150 9.38 -11.62 2.89
CA GLU A 150 10.49 -11.71 1.95
C GLU A 150 11.59 -12.59 2.56
N VAL A 151 12.17 -13.45 1.74
CA VAL A 151 13.31 -14.28 2.10
C VAL A 151 14.32 -14.27 0.96
N GLY A 152 15.60 -14.22 1.29
CA GLY A 152 16.64 -14.14 0.27
C GLY A 152 18.05 -14.11 0.84
N THR A 153 18.98 -13.60 0.05
CA THR A 153 20.38 -13.46 0.43
C THR A 153 20.86 -12.05 0.11
N VAL A 154 21.66 -11.47 0.99
CA VAL A 154 22.30 -10.16 0.74
C VAL A 154 23.41 -10.34 -0.29
N VAL A 155 23.34 -9.58 -1.38
CA VAL A 155 24.37 -9.51 -2.42
C VAL A 155 25.04 -8.14 -2.33
N PRO A 156 26.26 -8.03 -1.76
CA PRO A 156 26.98 -6.77 -1.75
C PRO A 156 27.40 -6.33 -3.17
N PRO A 157 27.38 -5.03 -3.48
CA PRO A 157 26.94 -3.92 -2.63
C PRO A 157 25.44 -3.58 -2.77
N THR A 158 24.67 -4.33 -3.56
CA THR A 158 23.31 -3.97 -3.98
C THR A 158 22.24 -4.20 -2.91
N GLY A 159 22.40 -5.24 -2.07
CA GLY A 159 21.43 -5.60 -1.03
C GLY A 159 20.74 -6.94 -1.29
N PRO A 160 19.61 -7.23 -0.61
CA PRO A 160 18.93 -8.51 -0.68
C PRO A 160 18.34 -8.83 -2.08
N VAL A 161 18.40 -10.11 -2.46
CA VAL A 161 17.68 -10.68 -3.61
C VAL A 161 17.04 -11.99 -3.18
N GLY A 162 15.79 -12.22 -3.57
CA GLY A 162 15.07 -13.43 -3.22
C GLY A 162 13.62 -13.46 -3.67
N THR A 163 12.77 -14.06 -2.83
CA THR A 163 11.34 -14.25 -3.09
C THR A 163 10.50 -13.56 -2.03
N TYR A 164 9.25 -13.28 -2.39
CA TYR A 164 8.23 -12.89 -1.43
C TYR A 164 7.01 -13.79 -1.55
N THR A 165 6.30 -13.94 -0.43
CA THR A 165 4.95 -14.50 -0.37
C THR A 165 4.10 -13.67 0.58
N GLY A 166 2.79 -13.66 0.46
CA GLY A 166 1.96 -12.83 1.32
C GLY A 166 0.47 -12.91 1.01
N GLN A 167 -0.27 -11.99 1.63
CA GLN A 167 -1.70 -11.81 1.39
C GLN A 167 -1.98 -10.34 1.11
N ILE A 168 -2.81 -10.07 0.11
CA ILE A 168 -3.24 -8.73 -0.29
C ILE A 168 -4.75 -8.70 -0.50
N GLY A 169 -5.44 -7.62 -0.12
CA GLY A 169 -6.90 -7.49 -0.25
C GLY A 169 -7.46 -6.23 0.38
#